data_AF-A0A6J4X2E7-F1
#
_entry.id   AF-A0A6J4X2E7-F1
#
_cell.length_a   1.000
_cell.length_b   1.000
_cell.length_c   1.000
_cell.angle_alpha   90.00
_cell.angle_beta   90.00
_cell.angle_gamma   90.00
#
_symmetry.space_group_name_H-M   'P 1'
#
loop_
_entity.id
_entity.type
_entity.pdbx_description
1 polymer ?
#
loop_
_entity_poly.entity_id
_entity_poly.type
_entity_poly.pdbx_seq_one_letter_code
_entity_poly.pdbx_strand_id
1 'polypeptide(L)'
;MNNKDYWVRKEAEIGETVDAKFYCNYLSGDWPVKGPLTGVLYFSKTTLFFQSFYSPKSLASMFQLRRQEGLSESQAFQMPLKDLRCSFDESPKNFWSRLFAAPEQPFVIHLTDGERETGSYQFSVDRNKLKTIVSLINSNRSGVRG
;
A
#
# COMPACT_ATOMS: atom_id res chain seq x y z
N MET A 1 -5.96 -13.75 -18.61
CA MET A 1 -5.60 -12.36 -19.01
C MET A 1 -4.09 -12.22 -18.86
N ASN A 2 -3.40 -11.72 -19.88
CA ASN A 2 -1.97 -11.47 -19.81
C ASN A 2 -1.70 -10.30 -18.84
N ASN A 3 -0.67 -10.37 -17.99
CA ASN A 3 -0.39 -9.36 -16.96
C ASN A 3 -0.15 -7.96 -17.58
N LYS A 4 0.35 -7.91 -18.81
CA LYS A 4 0.51 -6.66 -19.58
C LYS A 4 -0.82 -5.99 -19.89
N ASP A 5 -1.86 -6.76 -20.22
CA ASP A 5 -3.17 -6.21 -20.59
C ASP A 5 -3.88 -5.58 -19.39
N TYR A 6 -3.61 -6.08 -18.18
CA TYR A 6 -4.19 -5.52 -16.96
C TYR A 6 -3.70 -4.10 -16.70
N TRP A 7 -2.38 -3.90 -16.71
CA TRP A 7 -1.81 -2.60 -16.38
C TRP A 7 -2.06 -1.55 -17.45
N VAL A 8 -2.08 -1.93 -18.72
CA VAL A 8 -2.47 -1.01 -19.81
C VAL A 8 -3.90 -0.52 -19.61
N ARG A 9 -4.82 -1.41 -19.25
CA ARG A 9 -6.20 -1.01 -18.92
C ARG A 9 -6.27 -0.14 -17.67
N LYS A 10 -5.52 -0.48 -16.63
CA LYS A 10 -5.48 0.32 -15.40
C LYS A 10 -4.92 1.71 -15.62
N GLU A 11 -3.86 1.86 -16.41
CA GLU A 11 -3.30 3.16 -16.80
C GLU A 11 -4.30 3.99 -17.61
N ALA A 12 -5.04 3.34 -18.52
CA ALA A 12 -6.13 4.00 -19.24
C ALA A 12 -7.30 4.41 -18.32
N GLU A 13 -7.63 3.60 -17.31
CA GLU A 13 -8.68 3.89 -16.32
C GLU A 13 -8.31 5.06 -15.40
N ILE A 14 -7.06 5.14 -14.93
CA ILE A 14 -6.61 6.22 -14.03
C ILE A 14 -6.16 7.47 -14.79
N GLY A 15 -5.94 7.37 -16.11
CA GLY A 15 -5.49 8.47 -16.95
C GLY A 15 -4.03 8.88 -16.76
N GLU A 16 -3.26 8.08 -16.02
CA GLU A 16 -1.84 8.31 -15.72
C GLU A 16 -1.05 7.00 -15.90
N THR A 17 0.24 7.13 -16.21
CA THR A 17 1.16 5.98 -16.26
C THR A 17 1.50 5.52 -14.86
N VAL A 18 1.68 4.20 -14.67
CA VAL A 18 2.12 3.66 -13.39
C VAL A 18 3.64 3.52 -13.39
N ASP A 19 4.30 4.33 -12.57
CA ASP A 19 5.76 4.44 -12.49
C ASP A 19 6.38 3.31 -11.65
N ALA A 20 5.67 2.86 -10.60
CA ALA A 20 6.15 1.80 -9.72
C ALA A 20 5.01 1.00 -9.09
N LYS A 21 5.28 -0.29 -8.80
CA LYS A 21 4.31 -1.27 -8.29
C LYS A 21 4.98 -2.13 -7.22
N PHE A 22 4.33 -2.35 -6.10
CA PHE A 22 4.84 -3.11 -4.97
C PHE A 22 3.73 -3.97 -4.37
N TYR A 23 3.99 -5.27 -4.22
CA TYR A 23 3.12 -6.15 -3.46
C TYR A 23 3.35 -5.91 -1.97
N CYS A 24 2.29 -5.67 -1.22
CA CYS A 24 2.38 -5.34 0.20
C CYS A 24 1.14 -5.82 0.96
N ASN A 25 1.24 -5.87 2.28
CA ASN A 25 0.10 -6.09 3.15
C ASN A 25 -0.28 -4.76 3.82
N TYR A 26 -1.51 -4.31 3.68
CA TYR A 26 -2.10 -3.34 4.59
C TYR A 26 -2.30 -4.02 5.95
N LEU A 27 -1.91 -3.37 7.04
CA LEU A 27 -1.99 -3.95 8.39
C LEU A 27 -3.09 -3.27 9.22
N SER A 28 -3.14 -1.95 9.19
CA SER A 28 -4.05 -1.11 9.98
C SER A 28 -3.94 0.37 9.57
N GLY A 29 -4.83 1.22 10.06
CA GLY A 29 -4.85 2.65 9.76
C GLY A 29 -6.27 3.21 9.66
N ASP A 30 -6.38 4.41 9.09
CA ASP A 30 -7.65 5.15 8.98
C ASP A 30 -8.59 4.64 7.88
N TRP A 31 -8.21 3.58 7.19
CA TRP A 31 -9.10 2.92 6.25
C TRP A 31 -10.06 1.99 7.02
N PRO A 32 -11.40 2.09 6.84
CA PRO A 32 -12.40 1.41 7.69
C PRO A 32 -12.47 -0.12 7.50
N VAL A 33 -11.44 -0.72 6.94
CA VAL A 33 -11.36 -2.13 6.61
C VAL A 33 -10.72 -2.91 7.74
N LYS A 34 -11.35 -4.02 8.12
CA LYS A 34 -10.91 -4.85 9.25
C LYS A 34 -9.87 -5.88 8.81
N GLY A 35 -8.72 -5.84 9.49
CA GLY A 35 -7.68 -6.85 9.42
C GLY A 35 -6.66 -6.64 8.29
N PRO A 36 -5.57 -7.41 8.29
CA PRO A 36 -4.55 -7.30 7.26
C PRO A 36 -5.09 -7.67 5.89
N LEU A 37 -4.74 -6.88 4.87
CA LEU A 37 -5.12 -7.13 3.48
C LEU A 37 -3.90 -7.15 2.57
N THR A 38 -3.69 -8.26 1.88
CA THR A 38 -2.68 -8.35 0.82
C THR A 38 -3.18 -7.61 -0.41
N GLY A 39 -2.32 -6.81 -1.02
CA GLY A 39 -2.64 -6.02 -2.20
C GLY A 39 -1.42 -5.54 -2.97
N VAL A 40 -1.68 -4.60 -3.87
CA VAL A 40 -0.67 -3.88 -4.62
C VAL A 40 -0.75 -2.39 -4.28
N LEU A 41 0.38 -1.84 -3.84
CA LEU A 41 0.64 -0.41 -3.78
C LEU A 41 1.26 0.01 -5.09
N TYR A 42 0.69 0.99 -5.77
CA TYR A 42 1.25 1.49 -7.03
C TYR A 42 1.20 3.01 -7.10
N PHE A 43 2.15 3.54 -7.86
CA PHE A 43 2.46 4.95 -7.91
C PHE A 43 2.27 5.44 -9.33
N SER A 44 1.52 6.53 -9.47
CA SER A 44 1.63 7.41 -10.63
C SER A 44 2.49 8.61 -10.29
N LYS A 45 2.59 9.54 -11.23
CA LYS A 45 3.32 10.80 -11.05
C LYS A 45 2.80 11.62 -9.86
N THR A 46 1.50 11.59 -9.58
CA THR A 46 0.85 12.48 -8.61
C THR A 46 0.18 11.76 -7.46
N THR A 47 -0.08 10.46 -7.61
CA THR A 47 -1.02 9.74 -6.75
C THR A 47 -0.46 8.38 -6.35
N LEU A 48 -0.66 8.02 -5.09
CA LEU A 48 -0.45 6.69 -4.56
C LEU A 48 -1.78 5.97 -4.51
N PHE A 49 -1.80 4.75 -5.00
CA PHE A 49 -2.96 3.89 -5.00
C PHE A 49 -2.67 2.61 -4.22
N PHE A 50 -3.66 2.12 -3.51
CA PHE A 50 -3.65 0.78 -2.96
C PHE A 50 -4.87 0.02 -3.45
N GLN A 51 -4.66 -1.22 -3.87
CA GLN A 51 -5.73 -2.14 -4.23
C GLN A 51 -5.49 -3.49 -3.55
N SER A 52 -6.42 -3.92 -2.71
CA SER A 52 -6.38 -5.25 -2.10
C SER A 52 -6.74 -6.32 -3.12
N PHE A 53 -6.09 -7.47 -3.03
CA PHE A 53 -6.53 -8.66 -3.74
C PHE A 53 -7.80 -9.18 -3.09
N TYR A 54 -8.59 -9.91 -3.88
CA TYR A 54 -9.78 -10.59 -3.40
C TYR A 54 -9.45 -11.41 -2.15
N SER A 55 -9.98 -11.00 -1.00
CA SER A 55 -9.92 -11.77 0.22
C SER A 55 -11.26 -12.50 0.35
N PRO A 56 -11.30 -13.84 0.15
CA PRO A 56 -12.51 -14.58 0.51
C PRO A 56 -12.78 -14.32 1.99
N LYS A 57 -14.03 -13.94 2.31
CA LYS A 57 -14.47 -13.68 3.68
C LYS A 57 -13.91 -14.77 4.59
N SER A 58 -13.21 -14.35 5.64
CA SER A 58 -12.66 -15.13 6.76
C SER A 58 -13.29 -16.52 6.90
N LEU A 59 -12.47 -17.56 7.15
CA LEU A 59 -12.92 -18.93 7.44
C LEU A 59 -14.00 -19.03 8.53
N ALA A 60 -14.24 -17.96 9.31
CA ALA A 60 -15.40 -17.79 10.18
C ALA A 60 -16.76 -17.86 9.47
N SER A 61 -16.84 -17.61 8.15
CA SER A 61 -18.10 -17.72 7.40
C SER A 61 -18.49 -19.16 7.03
N MET A 62 -17.65 -20.17 7.29
CA MET A 62 -18.02 -21.57 7.03
C MET A 62 -19.14 -22.09 7.94
N PHE A 63 -19.44 -21.40 9.06
CA PHE A 63 -20.56 -21.77 9.94
C PHE A 63 -21.87 -21.03 9.64
N GLN A 64 -21.90 -20.11 8.68
CA GLN A 64 -23.12 -19.40 8.26
C GLN A 64 -23.46 -19.72 6.81
N LEU A 65 -23.72 -21.00 6.57
CA LEU A 65 -24.16 -21.51 5.27
C LEU A 65 -25.67 -21.27 5.11
N ARG A 66 -26.08 -20.00 5.00
CA ARG A 66 -27.37 -19.60 4.42
C ARG A 66 -27.40 -18.10 4.16
N ARG A 67 -27.50 -17.74 2.87
CA ARG A 67 -27.64 -16.38 2.32
C ARG A 67 -26.45 -15.45 2.54
N GLN A 68 -25.58 -15.38 1.54
CA GLN A 68 -25.23 -14.11 0.90
C GLN A 68 -24.49 -14.39 -0.41
N GLU A 69 -25.22 -14.34 -1.52
CA GLU A 69 -24.64 -13.97 -2.81
C GLU A 69 -24.13 -12.53 -2.66
N GLY A 70 -22.85 -12.41 -2.40
CA GLY A 70 -22.17 -11.15 -2.22
C GLY A 70 -20.69 -11.41 -2.44
N LEU A 71 -20.31 -11.45 -3.72
CA LEU A 71 -18.94 -11.42 -4.20
C LEU A 71 -18.17 -10.39 -3.35
N SER A 72 -17.20 -10.83 -2.55
CA SER A 72 -16.36 -9.90 -1.79
C SER A 72 -15.58 -9.02 -2.77
N GLU A 73 -15.95 -7.77 -2.94
CA GLU A 73 -15.29 -6.88 -3.90
C GLU A 73 -13.84 -6.57 -3.46
N SER A 74 -12.93 -6.45 -4.44
CA SER A 74 -11.59 -5.89 -4.23
C SER A 74 -11.74 -4.46 -3.71
N GLN A 75 -11.04 -4.13 -2.64
CA GLN A 75 -11.13 -2.82 -2.00
C GLN A 75 -9.94 -1.97 -2.39
N ALA A 76 -10.18 -0.71 -2.71
CA ALA A 76 -9.13 0.20 -3.16
C ALA A 76 -9.31 1.59 -2.56
N PHE A 77 -8.20 2.31 -2.46
CA PHE A 77 -8.19 3.74 -2.17
C PHE A 77 -7.05 4.41 -2.93
N GLN A 78 -7.11 5.74 -3.00
CA GLN A 78 -6.08 6.58 -3.58
C GLN A 78 -5.79 7.79 -2.70
N MET A 79 -4.55 8.26 -2.70
CA MET A 79 -4.09 9.41 -1.93
C MET A 79 -3.12 10.26 -2.76
N PRO A 80 -3.25 11.60 -2.79
CA PRO A 80 -2.30 12.46 -3.48
C PRO A 80 -0.90 12.38 -2.84
N LEU A 81 0.14 12.12 -3.64
CA LEU A 81 1.52 11.96 -3.13
C LEU A 81 2.04 13.19 -2.39
N LYS A 82 1.62 14.39 -2.81
CA LYS A 82 2.01 15.66 -2.19
C LYS A 82 1.62 15.78 -0.71
N ASP A 83 0.60 15.03 -0.30
CA ASP A 83 0.02 15.09 1.05
C ASP A 83 0.55 13.94 1.92
N LEU A 84 1.56 13.18 1.46
CA LEU A 84 2.05 11.99 2.15
C LEU A 84 3.46 12.15 2.70
N ARG A 85 3.71 11.48 3.83
CA ARG A 85 5.05 11.22 4.37
C ARG A 85 5.19 9.75 4.69
N CYS A 86 6.36 9.17 4.42
CA CYS A 86 6.64 7.78 4.77
C CYS A 86 7.68 7.71 5.89
N SER A 87 7.41 6.87 6.89
CA SER A 87 8.34 6.53 7.96
C SER A 87 8.45 5.01 8.12
N PHE A 88 9.60 4.56 8.63
CA PHE A 88 9.85 3.16 8.94
C PHE A 88 10.91 3.06 10.02
N ASP A 89 10.91 1.97 10.78
CA ASP A 89 11.97 1.66 11.75
C ASP A 89 13.12 0.94 11.04
N GLU A 90 14.32 1.53 11.07
CA GLU A 90 15.56 0.91 10.61
C GLU A 90 16.03 -0.17 11.60
N SER A 91 15.27 -1.25 11.68
CA SER A 91 15.65 -2.48 12.35
C SER A 91 15.74 -3.60 11.31
N PRO A 92 16.86 -4.34 11.18
CA PRO A 92 17.94 -4.52 12.15
C PRO A 92 19.29 -3.84 11.80
N LYS A 93 19.98 -3.37 12.84
CA LYS A 93 21.23 -2.57 12.73
C LYS A 93 22.47 -3.38 12.30
N ASN A 94 22.53 -4.70 12.57
CA ASN A 94 23.75 -5.51 12.41
C ASN A 94 23.58 -6.65 11.39
N PHE A 95 24.69 -7.17 10.85
CA PHE A 95 24.69 -8.18 9.77
C PHE A 95 23.92 -9.46 10.14
N TRP A 96 24.19 -10.03 11.32
CA TRP A 96 23.51 -11.24 11.80
C TRP A 96 22.02 -11.02 12.02
N SER A 97 21.62 -9.88 12.57
CA SER A 97 20.20 -9.60 12.77
C SER A 97 19.47 -9.36 11.45
N ARG A 98 20.14 -8.85 10.40
CA ARG A 98 19.56 -8.79 9.04
C ARG A 98 19.32 -10.17 8.42
N LEU A 99 20.22 -11.13 8.66
CA LEU A 99 20.10 -12.51 8.17
C LEU A 99 18.92 -13.26 8.79
N PHE A 100 18.60 -13.01 10.06
CA PHE A 100 17.49 -13.68 10.76
C PHE A 100 16.20 -12.87 10.79
N ALA A 101 16.19 -11.67 10.23
CA ALA A 101 15.01 -10.84 10.27
C ALA A 101 13.95 -11.30 9.28
N ALA A 102 12.69 -11.01 9.61
CA ALA A 102 11.57 -11.24 8.72
C ALA A 102 11.83 -10.61 7.33
N PRO A 103 11.42 -11.28 6.24
CA PRO A 103 11.59 -10.78 4.88
C PRO A 103 10.73 -9.54 4.63
N GLU A 104 9.57 -9.48 5.28
CA GLU A 104 8.71 -8.31 5.28
C GLU A 104 9.08 -7.33 6.40
N GLN A 105 9.05 -6.04 6.07
CA GLN A 105 9.32 -4.95 7.00
C GLN A 105 8.13 -4.00 7.04
N PRO A 106 7.64 -3.64 8.23
CA PRO A 106 6.55 -2.68 8.37
C PRO A 106 7.02 -1.25 8.09
N PHE A 107 6.11 -0.44 7.56
CA PHE A 107 6.28 0.99 7.34
C PHE A 107 4.94 1.71 7.49
N VAL A 108 4.99 3.02 7.71
CA VAL A 108 3.81 3.85 7.93
C VAL A 108 3.78 4.98 6.91
N ILE A 109 2.66 5.11 6.23
CA ILE A 109 2.33 6.26 5.38
C ILE A 109 1.46 7.19 6.21
N HIS A 110 1.94 8.40 6.45
CA HIS A 110 1.24 9.46 7.15
C HIS A 110 0.58 10.38 6.14
N LEU A 111 -0.70 10.69 6.34
CA LEU A 111 -1.40 11.76 5.64
C LEU A 111 -1.11 13.07 6.37
N THR A 112 -0.81 14.11 5.59
CA THR A 112 -0.40 15.41 6.09
C THR A 112 -1.20 16.53 5.44
N ASP A 113 -1.54 17.53 6.24
CA ASP A 113 -2.05 18.83 5.79
C ASP A 113 -1.05 19.90 6.25
N GLY A 114 -0.15 20.27 5.33
CA GLY A 114 1.02 21.07 5.64
C GLY A 114 1.98 20.35 6.60
N GLU A 115 2.10 20.88 7.82
CA GLU A 115 2.95 20.27 8.87
C GLU A 115 2.17 19.39 9.85
N ARG A 116 0.84 19.29 9.71
CA ARG A 116 0.01 18.50 10.61
C ARG A 116 -0.22 17.11 10.04
N GLU A 117 0.01 16.10 10.86
CA GLU A 117 -0.42 14.73 10.55
C GLU A 117 -1.92 14.60 10.83
N THR A 118 -2.67 14.15 9.81
CA THR A 118 -4.13 14.02 9.85
C THR A 118 -4.59 12.56 9.82
N GLY A 119 -3.68 11.65 9.50
CA GLY A 119 -3.96 10.22 9.49
C GLY A 119 -2.72 9.35 9.22
N SER A 120 -2.87 8.04 9.37
CA SER A 120 -1.81 7.07 9.11
C SER A 120 -2.32 5.73 8.60
N TYR A 121 -1.49 5.07 7.79
CA TYR A 121 -1.74 3.77 7.20
C TYR A 121 -0.48 2.92 7.32
N GLN A 122 -0.60 1.79 8.01
CA GLN A 122 0.50 0.86 8.24
C GLN A 122 0.48 -0.26 7.21
N PHE A 123 1.64 -0.53 6.65
CA PHE A 123 1.86 -1.56 5.64
C PHE A 123 3.07 -2.43 6.00
N SER A 124 3.18 -3.61 5.39
CA SER A 124 4.43 -4.37 5.30
C SER A 124 4.77 -4.69 3.84
N VAL A 125 6.07 -4.70 3.52
CA VAL A 125 6.59 -4.99 2.19
C VAL A 125 7.93 -5.71 2.30
N ASP A 126 8.36 -6.40 1.24
CA ASP A 126 9.73 -6.90 1.13
C ASP A 126 10.74 -5.78 1.48
N ARG A 127 11.65 -6.07 2.43
CA ARG A 127 12.64 -5.11 2.92
C ARG A 127 13.43 -4.44 1.79
N ASN A 128 13.75 -5.16 0.72
CA ASN A 128 14.54 -4.62 -0.39
C ASN A 128 13.78 -3.57 -1.20
N LYS A 129 12.46 -3.52 -1.08
CA LYS A 129 11.60 -2.55 -1.76
C LYS A 129 11.27 -1.33 -0.91
N LEU A 130 11.38 -1.45 0.42
CA LEU A 130 11.00 -0.40 1.36
C LEU A 130 11.71 0.93 1.08
N LYS A 131 13.03 0.91 0.87
CA LYS A 131 13.80 2.14 0.57
C LYS A 131 13.30 2.86 -0.67
N THR A 132 12.88 2.13 -1.70
CA THR A 132 12.32 2.70 -2.93
C THR A 132 10.98 3.36 -2.66
N ILE A 133 10.09 2.70 -1.91
CA ILE A 133 8.78 3.26 -1.53
C ILE A 133 8.96 4.56 -0.73
N VAL A 134 9.83 4.54 0.28
CA VAL A 134 10.11 5.73 1.11
C VAL A 134 10.64 6.88 0.25
N SER A 135 11.56 6.59 -0.68
CA SER A 135 12.10 7.59 -1.61
C SER A 135 11.02 8.18 -2.51
N LEU A 136 10.14 7.34 -3.10
CA LEU A 136 9.06 7.80 -3.97
C LEU A 136 8.07 8.71 -3.25
N ILE A 137 7.72 8.39 -2.00
CA ILE A 137 6.78 9.20 -1.21
C ILE A 137 7.45 10.52 -0.79
N ASN A 138 8.64 10.44 -0.18
CA ASN A 138 9.25 11.63 0.44
C ASN A 138 9.88 12.60 -0.58
N SER A 139 10.34 12.12 -1.75
CA SER A 139 10.95 12.99 -2.77
C SER A 139 9.92 13.88 -3.48
N ASN A 140 8.65 13.46 -3.54
CA ASN A 140 7.58 14.26 -4.16
C ASN A 140 7.22 15.53 -3.36
N ARG A 141 7.62 15.62 -2.09
CA ARG A 141 7.46 16.85 -1.28
C ARG A 141 8.52 17.91 -1.58
N SER A 142 9.72 17.50 -2.01
CA SER A 142 10.84 18.41 -2.27
C SER A 142 10.65 19.28 -3.52
N GLY A 143 9.64 19.01 -4.35
CA GLY A 143 9.31 19.77 -5.56
C GLY A 143 8.51 21.05 -5.35
N VAL A 144 8.10 21.38 -4.12
CA VAL A 144 7.33 22.60 -3.81
C VAL A 144 8.24 23.65 -3.16
N ARG A 145 9.16 24.19 -3.96
CA ARG A 145 9.81 25.49 -3.70
C ARG A 145 9.97 26.21 -5.03
N GLY A 146 8.94 26.95 -5.41
CA GLY A 146 8.97 28.01 -6.42
C GLY A 146 8.60 29.32 -5.75
#